data_AF-A0A955BGM1-F1
#
_entry.id   AF-A0A955BGM1-F1
#
_cell.length_a   1.000
_cell.length_b   1.000
_cell.length_c   1.000
_cell.angle_alpha   90.00
_cell.angle_beta   90.00
_cell.angle_gamma   90.00
#
_symmetry.space_group_name_H-M   'P 1'
#
loop_
_entity.id
_entity.type
_entity.pdbx_description
1 polymer ?
#
loop_
_entity_poly.entity_id
_entity_poly.type
_entity_poly.pdbx_seq_one_letter_code
_entity_poly.pdbx_strand_id
1 'polypeptide(L)'
;ITDDGKVYNGRIVAENDRQVTVLTDPENSTKVVDVAKDNIDELRPSAVSIMPQDLLKQLNQDEVLDLLAYLLSRGNPQDAMFRK
;
A
#
# COMPACT_ATOMS: atom_id res chain seq x y z
N ILE A 1 0.30 -18.16 3.92
CA ILE A 1 -0.77 -19.17 3.92
C ILE A 1 -0.73 -19.80 5.29
N THR A 2 -1.87 -19.87 5.99
CA THR A 2 -1.93 -20.54 7.29
C THR A 2 -2.28 -22.01 7.13
N ASP A 3 -2.06 -22.79 8.18
CA ASP A 3 -2.37 -24.23 8.18
C ASP A 3 -3.87 -24.48 7.96
N ASP A 4 -4.72 -23.54 8.39
CA ASP A 4 -6.17 -23.50 8.11
C ASP A 4 -6.53 -23.17 6.65
N GLY A 5 -5.55 -23.00 5.77
CA GLY A 5 -5.73 -22.62 4.37
C GLY A 5 -6.06 -21.14 4.11
N LYS A 6 -6.01 -20.27 5.13
CA LYS A 6 -6.26 -18.83 4.94
C LYS A 6 -5.05 -18.14 4.30
N VAL A 7 -5.35 -17.28 3.33
CA VAL A 7 -4.34 -16.46 2.65
C VAL A 7 -4.43 -15.03 3.16
N TYR A 8 -3.39 -14.57 3.83
CA TYR A 8 -3.22 -13.17 4.20
C TYR A 8 -2.25 -12.51 3.21
N ASN A 9 -2.76 -11.53 2.47
CA ASN A 9 -1.95 -10.69 1.60
C ASN A 9 -1.78 -9.33 2.26
N GLY A 10 -0.55 -8.82 2.29
CA GLY A 10 -0.31 -7.56 2.95
C GLY A 10 1.16 -7.23 3.13
N ARG A 11 1.42 -6.17 3.88
CA ARG A 11 2.76 -5.72 4.25
C ARG A 11 3.03 -6.10 5.70
N ILE A 12 4.17 -6.75 5.97
CA ILE A 12 4.62 -6.98 7.34
C ILE A 12 4.98 -5.64 7.96
N VAL A 13 4.32 -5.29 9.06
CA VAL A 13 4.56 -4.04 9.80
C VAL A 13 5.29 -4.27 11.11
N ALA A 14 5.20 -5.47 11.66
CA ALA A 14 5.99 -5.93 12.79
C ALA A 14 6.19 -7.44 12.72
N GLU A 15 7.31 -7.91 13.23
CA GLU A 15 7.62 -9.33 13.34
C GLU A 15 8.41 -9.56 14.63
N ASN A 16 8.05 -10.61 15.37
CA ASN A 16 8.81 -11.09 16.51
C ASN A 16 8.97 -12.63 16.44
N ASP A 17 9.53 -13.24 17.48
CA ASP A 17 9.81 -14.68 17.50
C ASP A 17 8.55 -15.56 17.48
N ARG A 18 7.38 -15.03 17.84
CA ARG A 18 6.12 -15.80 17.98
C ARG A 18 5.06 -15.44 16.95
N GLN A 19 5.03 -14.20 16.47
CA GLN A 19 3.99 -13.71 15.56
C GLN A 19 4.51 -12.74 14.51
N VAL A 20 3.77 -12.66 13.41
CA VAL A 20 3.92 -11.68 12.34
C VAL A 20 2.65 -10.84 12.30
N THR A 21 2.81 -9.51 12.33
CA THR A 21 1.71 -8.55 12.17
C THR A 21 1.68 -8.07 10.72
N VAL A 22 0.59 -8.35 10.03
CA VAL A 22 0.41 -8.05 8.61
C VAL A 22 -0.65 -6.97 8.44
N LEU A 23 -0.29 -5.87 7.80
CA LEU A 23 -1.23 -4.87 7.31
C LEU A 23 -1.90 -5.40 6.04
N THR A 24 -3.20 -5.67 6.11
CA THR A 24 -3.96 -6.30 5.01
C THR A 24 -4.76 -5.29 4.18
N ASP A 25 -4.95 -4.06 4.69
CA ASP A 25 -5.73 -3.02 4.04
C ASP A 25 -4.81 -1.83 3.66
N PRO A 26 -4.65 -1.52 2.37
CA PRO A 26 -3.79 -0.42 1.94
C PRO A 26 -4.40 0.98 2.13
N GLU A 27 -5.72 1.08 2.31
CA GLU A 27 -6.40 2.36 2.55
C GLU A 27 -6.48 2.67 4.06
N ASN A 28 -6.43 1.63 4.90
CA ASN A 28 -6.52 1.76 6.35
C ASN A 28 -5.31 1.14 7.06
N SER A 29 -4.36 2.01 7.45
CA SER A 29 -3.13 1.63 8.17
C SER A 29 -3.33 1.00 9.55
N THR A 30 -4.55 1.00 10.10
CA THR A 30 -4.87 0.41 11.40
C THR A 30 -5.41 -1.02 11.31
N LYS A 31 -5.81 -1.48 10.13
CA LYS A 31 -6.30 -2.85 9.94
C LYS A 31 -5.15 -3.82 9.77
N VAL A 32 -4.66 -4.30 10.90
CA VAL A 32 -3.62 -5.32 10.98
C VAL A 32 -4.19 -6.65 11.43
N VAL A 33 -3.58 -7.73 10.98
CA VAL A 33 -3.85 -9.09 11.44
C VAL A 33 -2.58 -9.68 12.02
N ASP A 34 -2.68 -10.21 13.24
CA ASP A 34 -1.60 -10.97 13.88
C ASP A 34 -1.74 -12.45 13.52
N VAL A 35 -0.66 -13.02 12.98
CA VAL A 35 -0.57 -14.43 12.61
C VAL A 35 0.56 -15.05 13.43
N ALA A 36 0.25 -16.06 14.23
CA ALA A 36 1.26 -16.84 14.95
C ALA A 36 2.15 -17.58 13.95
N LYS A 37 3.48 -17.54 14.15
CA LYS A 37 4.45 -18.17 13.24
C LYS A 37 4.25 -19.69 13.14
N ASP A 38 3.81 -20.30 14.23
CA ASP A 38 3.53 -21.74 14.29
C ASP A 38 2.31 -22.16 13.45
N ASN A 39 1.49 -21.21 12.97
CA ASN A 39 0.34 -21.44 12.09
C ASN A 39 0.63 -20.91 10.66
N ILE A 40 1.90 -20.78 10.27
CA ILE A 40 2.28 -20.36 8.92
C ILE A 40 2.83 -21.58 8.17
N ASP A 41 2.02 -22.11 7.26
CA ASP A 41 2.43 -23.16 6.33
C ASP A 41 3.43 -22.63 5.28
N GLU A 42 3.11 -21.49 4.67
CA GLU A 42 3.95 -20.93 3.59
C GLU A 42 3.98 -19.39 3.61
N LEU A 43 5.18 -18.82 3.47
CA LEU A 43 5.39 -17.38 3.30
C LEU A 43 6.11 -17.12 1.97
N ARG A 44 5.48 -16.33 1.09
CA ARG A 44 6.02 -15.99 -0.24
C ARG A 44 5.97 -14.48 -0.48
N PRO A 45 6.97 -13.91 -1.17
CA PRO A 45 6.88 -12.53 -1.64
C PRO A 45 5.77 -12.41 -2.69
N SER A 46 4.94 -11.39 -2.55
CA SER A 46 3.89 -11.09 -3.54
C SER A 46 4.50 -10.46 -4.79
N ALA A 47 4.08 -10.94 -5.97
CA ALA A 47 4.38 -10.28 -7.25
C ALA A 47 3.50 -9.04 -7.50
N VAL A 48 2.43 -8.88 -6.71
CA VAL A 48 1.44 -7.79 -6.86
C VAL A 48 1.60 -6.81 -5.70
N SER A 49 1.64 -5.52 -6.03
CA SER A 49 1.72 -4.44 -5.04
C SER A 49 0.46 -4.36 -4.19
N ILE A 50 0.61 -4.00 -2.92
CA ILE A 50 -0.51 -3.69 -2.03
C ILE A 50 -1.17 -2.35 -2.37
N MET A 51 -0.61 -1.52 -3.27
CA MET A 51 -1.19 -0.21 -3.57
C MET A 51 -2.67 -0.32 -3.99
N PRO A 52 -3.54 0.59 -3.53
CA PRO A 52 -4.94 0.60 -3.94
C PRO A 52 -5.05 0.68 -5.46
N GLN A 53 -5.92 -0.15 -6.02
CA GLN A 53 -6.25 -0.04 -7.44
C GLN A 53 -7.08 1.24 -7.66
N ASP A 54 -7.08 1.71 -8.90
CA ASP A 54 -8.04 2.72 -9.36
C ASP A 54 -7.97 4.09 -8.67
N LEU A 55 -6.91 4.37 -7.91
CA LEU A 55 -6.75 5.66 -7.22
C LEU A 55 -6.87 6.86 -8.16
N LEU A 56 -6.36 6.74 -9.39
CA LEU A 56 -6.42 7.79 -10.41
C LEU A 56 -7.72 7.79 -11.23
N LYS A 57 -8.60 6.79 -11.10
CA LYS A 57 -9.82 6.69 -11.93
C LYS A 57 -10.81 7.82 -11.69
N GLN A 58 -10.73 8.48 -10.53
CA GLN A 58 -11.59 9.61 -10.19
C GLN A 58 -11.13 10.93 -10.83
N LEU A 59 -9.88 10.98 -11.30
CA LEU A 59 -9.30 12.19 -11.85
C LEU A 59 -9.46 12.21 -13.38
N ASN A 60 -9.79 13.37 -13.92
CA ASN A 60 -9.70 13.61 -15.35
C ASN A 60 -8.26 13.96 -15.77
N GLN A 61 -8.02 14.09 -17.08
CA GLN A 61 -6.68 14.34 -17.62
C GLN A 61 -6.01 15.59 -17.03
N ASP A 62 -6.74 16.70 -16.90
CA ASP A 62 -6.20 17.95 -16.39
C ASP A 62 -5.86 17.83 -14.90
N GLU A 63 -6.71 17.16 -14.12
CA GLU A 63 -6.47 16.92 -12.69
C GLU A 63 -5.25 16.02 -12.44
N VAL A 64 -5.00 15.04 -13.32
CA VAL A 64 -3.77 14.22 -13.26
C VAL A 64 -2.54 15.07 -13.55
N LEU A 65 -2.60 15.98 -14.53
CA LEU A 65 -1.49 16.88 -14.85
C LEU A 65 -1.23 17.86 -13.70
N ASP A 66 -2.27 18.39 -13.08
CA ASP A 66 -2.17 19.25 -11.90
C ASP A 66 -1.55 18.51 -10.70
N LEU A 67 -1.95 17.25 -10.47
CA LEU A 67 -1.35 16.41 -9.44
C LEU A 67 0.16 16.18 -9.69
N LEU A 68 0.54 15.88 -10.94
CA LEU A 68 1.95 15.72 -11.31
C LEU A 68 2.74 17.03 -11.15
N ALA A 69 2.17 18.17 -11.55
CA ALA A 69 2.76 19.49 -11.34
C ALA A 69 2.97 19.79 -9.85
N TYR A 70 1.99 19.47 -8.99
CA TYR A 70 2.10 19.62 -7.55
C TYR A 70 3.21 18.74 -6.95
N LEU A 71 3.29 17.47 -7.35
CA LEU A 71 4.32 16.56 -6.85
C LEU A 71 5.73 16.96 -7.29
N LEU A 72 5.91 17.33 -8.56
CA LEU A 72 7.20 17.73 -9.13
C LEU A 72 7.69 19.07 -8.58
N SER A 73 6.78 20.01 -8.36
CA SER A 73 7.08 21.30 -7.70
C SER A 73 7.31 21.18 -6.20
N ARG A 74 7.10 20.00 -5.60
CA ARG A 74 7.08 19.76 -4.15
C ARG A 74 6.12 20.70 -3.42
N GLY A 75 5.01 21.05 -4.07
CA GLY A 75 4.00 21.97 -3.55
C GLY A 75 4.39 23.45 -3.61
N ASN A 76 5.41 23.84 -4.39
CA ASN A 76 5.75 25.24 -4.60
C ASN A 76 4.82 25.88 -5.66
N PRO A 77 3.92 26.81 -5.30
CA PRO A 77 2.99 27.43 -6.25
C PRO A 77 3.66 28.36 -7.27
N GLN A 78 4.93 28.74 -7.06
CA GLN A 78 5.70 29.60 -7.98
C GLN A 78 6.62 28.81 -8.92
N ASP A 79 6.53 27.48 -8.89
CA ASP A 79 7.36 26.61 -9.72
C ASP A 79 7.08 26.80 -11.22
N ALA A 80 8.06 26.47 -12.06
CA ALA A 80 7.92 26.52 -13.51
C ALA A 80 6.80 25.61 -14.02
N MET A 81 6.48 24.53 -13.29
CA MET A 81 5.37 23.62 -13.62
C MET A 81 3.98 24.28 -13.63
N PHE A 82 3.80 25.43 -12.98
CA PHE A 82 2.53 26.18 -12.96
C PHE A 82 2.50 27.39 -13.91
N ARG A 83 3.54 27.55 -14.72
CA ARG A 83 3.60 28.62 -15.74
C ARG A 83 2.88 28.14 -17.00
N LYS A 84 2.00 29.00 -17.52
CA LYS A 84 1.28 28.76 -18.79
C LYS A 84 2.20 28.87 -19.99
#